data_AF-M0M248-F1
#
_entry.id   AF-M0M248-F1
#
_cell.length_a   1.000
_cell.length_b   1.000
_cell.length_c   1.000
_cell.angle_alpha   90.00
_cell.angle_beta   90.00
_cell.angle_gamma   90.00
#
_symmetry.space_group_name_H-M   'P 1'
#
loop_
_entity.id
_entity.type
_entity.pdbx_description
1 polymer ?
#
loop_
_entity_poly.entity_id
_entity_poly.type
_entity_poly.pdbx_seq_one_letter_code
_entity_poly.pdbx_strand_id
1 'polypeptide(L)'
;MPRHRNRQSATHYLTVERDGEQEITCSVDDECPPGYHCENGICVDGYGDKPSGETTVLDDEPVEYEPETTAYIRTGSGERVQRAPKIGGRGALAELVQEGDALTLTPMADSGGGATLTNLEATGIDPEYGRRARVGRTAIELEQN
;
A
#
# COMPACT_ATOMS: atom_id res chain seq x y z
N MET A 1 -0.45 -6.05 -35.53
CA MET A 1 0.37 -4.97 -34.93
C MET A 1 -0.01 -4.85 -33.45
N PRO A 2 0.73 -5.49 -32.52
CA PRO A 2 0.45 -5.35 -31.10
C PRO A 2 0.85 -3.94 -30.66
N ARG A 3 -0.07 -3.21 -30.03
CA ARG A 3 0.21 -1.90 -29.43
C ARG A 3 1.09 -2.13 -28.20
N HIS A 4 2.37 -1.76 -28.27
CA HIS A 4 3.23 -1.60 -27.10
C HIS A 4 2.61 -0.53 -26.20
N ARG A 5 1.81 -0.96 -25.21
CA ARG A 5 1.51 -0.12 -24.06
C ARG A 5 2.83 0.07 -23.32
N ASN A 6 3.09 1.31 -22.95
CA ASN A 6 4.27 1.78 -22.24
C ASN A 6 4.42 1.07 -20.88
N ARG A 7 4.92 -0.16 -20.88
CA ARG A 7 5.07 -1.08 -19.73
C ARG A 7 6.41 -0.91 -19.00
N GLN A 8 7.12 0.20 -19.26
CA GLN A 8 8.57 0.29 -19.04
C GLN A 8 9.03 0.75 -17.65
N SER A 9 8.18 0.91 -16.63
CA SER A 9 8.67 1.29 -15.29
C SER A 9 8.15 0.47 -14.12
N ALA A 10 7.11 -0.36 -14.30
CA ALA A 10 6.64 -1.19 -13.20
C ALA A 10 7.63 -2.32 -12.93
N THR A 11 8.09 -2.43 -11.69
CA THR A 11 9.05 -3.44 -11.25
C THR A 11 8.44 -4.43 -10.26
N HIS A 12 7.37 -4.04 -9.56
CA HIS A 12 6.70 -4.84 -8.53
C HIS A 12 5.18 -4.76 -8.67
N TYR A 13 4.49 -5.79 -8.19
CA TYR A 13 3.07 -5.75 -7.85
C TYR A 13 2.95 -5.31 -6.39
N LEU A 14 2.05 -4.36 -6.16
CA LEU A 14 1.72 -3.84 -4.85
C LEU A 14 0.41 -4.46 -4.36
N THR A 15 0.46 -4.98 -3.15
CA THR A 15 -0.72 -5.30 -2.33
C THR A 15 -0.70 -4.37 -1.11
N VAL A 16 -1.86 -3.78 -0.80
CA VAL A 16 -2.07 -2.85 0.32
C VAL A 16 -3.14 -3.44 1.24
N GLU A 17 -2.77 -3.56 2.50
CA GLU A 17 -3.63 -4.05 3.57
C GLU A 17 -3.82 -2.95 4.60
N ARG A 18 -5.04 -2.83 5.11
CA ARG A 18 -5.40 -1.84 6.11
C ARG A 18 -5.98 -2.53 7.32
N ASP A 19 -5.44 -2.20 8.49
CA ASP A 19 -6.06 -2.55 9.75
C ASP A 19 -7.32 -1.71 9.98
N GLY A 20 -8.43 -2.38 10.30
CA GLY A 20 -9.67 -1.70 10.60
C GLY A 20 -10.75 -2.63 11.14
N GLU A 21 -11.94 -2.07 11.31
CA GLU A 21 -13.13 -2.83 11.66
C GLU A 21 -13.60 -3.69 10.47
N GLN A 22 -13.64 -5.00 10.66
CA GLN A 22 -14.18 -5.94 9.68
C GLN A 22 -15.67 -6.16 9.90
N GLU A 23 -16.44 -5.97 8.83
CA GLU A 23 -17.86 -6.34 8.83
C GLU A 23 -18.01 -7.83 8.49
N ILE A 24 -18.12 -8.66 9.54
CA ILE A 24 -18.38 -10.10 9.39
C ILE A 24 -19.89 -10.32 9.48
N THR A 25 -20.49 -10.76 8.37
CA THR A 25 -21.92 -11.08 8.34
C THR A 25 -22.21 -12.40 9.06
N CYS A 26 -23.30 -12.44 9.81
CA CYS A 26 -23.73 -13.61 10.56
C CYS A 26 -25.26 -13.77 10.51
N SER A 27 -25.72 -14.97 10.83
CA SER A 27 -27.11 -15.33 11.09
C SER A 27 -27.30 -15.85 12.52
N VAL A 28 -26.25 -16.42 13.12
CA VAL A 28 -26.23 -16.91 14.51
C VAL A 28 -24.88 -16.64 15.17
N ASP A 29 -24.85 -16.65 16.51
CA ASP A 29 -23.65 -16.33 17.30
C ASP A 29 -22.46 -17.28 17.04
N ASP A 30 -22.73 -18.55 16.74
CA ASP A 30 -21.68 -19.55 16.47
C ASP A 30 -20.90 -19.29 15.18
N GLU A 31 -21.38 -18.39 14.31
CA GLU A 31 -20.68 -17.95 13.11
C GLU A 31 -19.69 -16.81 13.40
N CYS A 32 -19.76 -16.23 14.60
CA CYS A 32 -18.90 -15.12 15.00
C CYS A 32 -17.60 -15.62 15.65
N PRO A 33 -16.50 -14.84 15.52
CA PRO A 33 -15.25 -15.14 16.20
C PRO A 33 -15.41 -15.21 17.73
N PRO A 34 -14.51 -15.90 18.45
CA PRO A 34 -14.57 -15.95 19.91
C PRO A 34 -14.60 -14.56 20.55
N GLY A 35 -15.59 -14.32 21.41
CA GLY A 35 -15.79 -13.03 22.08
C GLY A 35 -16.78 -12.10 21.36
N TYR A 36 -17.28 -12.49 20.19
CA TYR A 36 -18.29 -11.77 19.41
C TYR A 36 -19.60 -12.54 19.40
N HIS A 37 -20.70 -11.84 19.09
CA HIS A 37 -22.03 -12.38 18.94
C HIS A 37 -22.75 -11.69 17.77
N CYS A 38 -23.80 -12.32 17.25
CA CYS A 38 -24.48 -11.86 16.07
C CYS A 38 -25.56 -10.83 16.41
N GLU A 39 -25.33 -9.57 16.02
CA GLU A 39 -26.29 -8.49 16.21
C GLU A 39 -26.66 -7.87 14.87
N ASN A 40 -27.96 -7.84 14.54
CA ASN A 40 -28.48 -7.29 13.28
C ASN A 40 -27.82 -7.86 12.00
N GLY A 41 -27.33 -9.10 12.07
CA GLY A 41 -26.67 -9.78 10.97
C GLY A 41 -25.18 -9.46 10.82
N ILE A 42 -24.56 -8.80 11.81
CA ILE A 42 -23.13 -8.50 11.86
C ILE A 42 -22.56 -8.97 13.21
N CYS A 43 -21.35 -9.51 13.20
CA CYS A 43 -20.65 -9.88 14.43
C CYS A 43 -20.13 -8.63 15.17
N VAL A 44 -20.50 -8.51 16.44
CA VAL A 44 -20.06 -7.43 17.34
C VAL A 44 -19.67 -7.97 18.71
N ASP A 45 -18.80 -7.25 19.41
CA ASP A 45 -18.39 -7.61 20.77
C ASP A 45 -19.44 -7.18 21.82
N GLY A 46 -19.12 -7.33 23.12
CA GLY A 46 -20.02 -6.94 24.21
C GLY A 46 -20.30 -5.44 24.34
N TYR A 47 -19.63 -4.60 23.56
CA TYR A 47 -19.81 -3.13 23.51
C TYR A 47 -20.43 -2.66 22.19
N GLY A 48 -20.64 -3.57 21.23
CA GLY A 48 -21.16 -3.27 19.90
C GLY A 48 -20.08 -2.96 18.87
N ASP A 49 -18.80 -3.18 19.21
CA ASP A 49 -17.68 -2.93 18.32
C ASP A 49 -17.45 -4.12 17.38
N LYS A 50 -17.11 -3.83 16.12
CA LYS A 50 -16.82 -4.84 15.10
C LYS A 50 -15.45 -5.47 15.34
N PRO A 51 -15.24 -6.72 14.90
CA PRO A 51 -13.93 -7.35 15.01
C PRO A 51 -12.88 -6.57 14.23
N SER A 52 -11.73 -6.32 14.84
CA SER A 52 -10.58 -5.75 14.15
C SER A 52 -9.96 -6.79 13.22
N GLY A 53 -9.51 -6.36 12.04
CA GLY A 53 -8.60 -7.14 11.23
C GLY A 53 -8.19 -6.44 9.94
N GLU A 54 -7.46 -7.17 9.11
CA GLU A 54 -6.85 -6.65 7.90
C GLU A 54 -7.83 -6.76 6.72
N THR A 55 -7.94 -5.69 5.92
CA THR A 55 -8.67 -5.71 4.65
C THR A 55 -7.75 -5.34 3.50
N THR A 56 -7.86 -6.07 2.38
CA THR A 56 -7.11 -5.74 1.18
C THR A 56 -7.75 -4.54 0.48
N VAL A 57 -7.07 -3.39 0.54
CA VAL A 57 -7.50 -2.13 -0.10
C VAL A 57 -7.18 -2.14 -1.59
N LEU A 58 -6.03 -2.71 -1.92
CA LEU A 58 -5.52 -2.79 -3.28
C LEU A 58 -4.76 -4.09 -3.44
N ASP A 59 -4.96 -4.76 -4.57
CA ASP A 59 -4.30 -6.02 -4.86
C ASP A 59 -3.70 -6.01 -6.28
N ASP A 60 -2.49 -6.56 -6.39
CA ASP A 60 -1.77 -6.74 -7.65
C ASP A 60 -1.61 -5.46 -8.51
N GLU A 61 -1.51 -4.27 -7.91
CA GLU A 61 -1.32 -3.05 -8.69
C GLU A 61 0.15 -2.91 -9.14
N PRO A 62 0.43 -2.77 -10.44
CA PRO A 62 1.79 -2.62 -10.93
C PRO A 62 2.39 -1.25 -10.56
N VAL A 63 3.51 -1.26 -9.84
CA VAL A 63 4.23 -0.06 -9.38
C VAL A 63 5.73 -0.11 -9.70
N GLU A 64 6.34 1.07 -9.80
CA GLU A 64 7.80 1.24 -9.86
C GLU A 64 8.35 1.34 -8.44
N TYR A 65 9.09 0.34 -8.00
CA TYR A 65 9.82 0.41 -6.72
C TYR A 65 11.19 1.06 -6.90
N GLU A 66 11.45 2.07 -6.08
CA GLU A 66 12.74 2.72 -5.91
C GLU A 66 13.26 2.40 -4.49
N PRO A 67 14.33 1.60 -4.35
CA PRO A 67 14.84 1.20 -3.05
C PRO A 67 15.49 2.38 -2.31
N GLU A 68 15.71 2.21 -1.01
CA GLU A 68 16.42 3.19 -0.18
C GLU A 68 17.79 3.52 -0.79
N THR A 69 18.12 4.81 -0.85
CA THR A 69 19.42 5.27 -1.36
C THR A 69 20.03 6.34 -0.46
N THR A 70 21.35 6.36 -0.33
CA THR A 70 22.05 7.49 0.27
C THR A 70 22.47 8.48 -0.81
N ALA A 71 21.98 9.71 -0.74
CA ALA A 71 22.39 10.80 -1.61
C ALA A 71 23.39 11.74 -0.89
N TYR A 72 24.42 12.19 -1.61
CA TYR A 72 25.32 13.23 -1.13
C TYR A 72 24.80 14.59 -1.55
N ILE A 73 24.49 15.47 -0.59
CA ILE A 73 24.22 16.88 -0.91
C ILE A 73 25.55 17.64 -0.83
N ARG A 74 26.10 18.02 -1.99
CA ARG A 74 27.29 18.87 -2.04
C ARG A 74 26.91 20.33 -1.80
N THR A 75 26.82 20.71 -0.53
CA THR A 75 26.84 22.11 -0.08
C THR A 75 27.93 22.27 0.99
N GLY A 76 29.19 22.13 0.59
CA GLY A 76 30.36 22.47 1.42
C GLY A 76 30.63 21.63 2.69
N SER A 77 29.64 20.92 3.25
CA SER A 77 29.72 20.23 4.55
C SER A 77 29.87 18.71 4.46
N GLY A 78 29.64 18.10 3.29
CA GLY A 78 29.72 16.63 3.12
C GLY A 78 28.53 15.87 3.74
N GLU A 79 27.41 16.53 3.97
CA GLU A 79 26.21 15.93 4.56
C GLU A 79 25.62 14.82 3.67
N ARG A 80 25.36 13.65 4.29
CA ARG A 80 24.73 12.50 3.65
C ARG A 80 23.25 12.52 4.03
N VAL A 81 22.38 12.50 3.03
CA VAL A 81 20.93 12.38 3.24
C VAL A 81 20.51 10.99 2.81
N GLN A 82 19.93 10.24 3.75
CA GLN A 82 19.27 8.98 3.47
C GLN A 82 17.89 9.28 2.89
N ARG A 83 17.58 8.69 1.74
CA ARG A 83 16.28 8.81 1.09
C ARG A 83 15.52 7.53 1.35
N ALA A 84 14.33 7.66 1.92
CA ALA A 84 13.43 6.55 2.13
C ALA A 84 13.17 5.80 0.81
N PRO A 85 12.92 4.48 0.88
CA PRO A 85 12.38 3.75 -0.25
C PRO A 85 11.02 4.33 -0.64
N LYS A 86 10.67 4.22 -1.93
CA LYS A 86 9.40 4.72 -2.44
C LYS A 86 8.87 3.87 -3.57
N ILE A 87 7.58 3.97 -3.80
CA ILE A 87 6.94 3.41 -4.98
C ILE A 87 6.26 4.51 -5.80
N GLY A 88 6.34 4.40 -7.12
CA GLY A 88 5.67 5.28 -8.05
C GLY A 88 4.63 4.51 -8.86
N GLY A 89 3.38 4.98 -8.85
CA GLY A 89 2.29 4.31 -9.56
C GLY A 89 1.26 5.27 -10.12
N ARG A 90 0.08 4.74 -10.46
CA ARG A 90 -1.02 5.52 -11.04
C ARG A 90 -1.57 6.52 -10.02
N GLY A 91 -2.13 7.61 -10.52
CA GLY A 91 -2.73 8.65 -9.67
C GLY A 91 -3.85 8.17 -8.74
N ALA A 92 -4.55 7.08 -9.10
CA ALA A 92 -5.60 6.48 -8.26
C ALA A 92 -5.06 5.99 -6.91
N LEU A 93 -3.76 5.70 -6.80
CA LEU A 93 -3.14 5.30 -5.54
C LEU A 93 -3.30 6.37 -4.45
N ALA A 94 -3.32 7.66 -4.82
CA ALA A 94 -3.50 8.75 -3.85
C ALA A 94 -4.90 8.81 -3.23
N GLU A 95 -5.88 8.12 -3.83
CA GLU A 95 -7.25 8.04 -3.30
C GLU A 95 -7.49 6.75 -2.49
N LEU A 96 -6.63 5.74 -2.67
CA LEU A 96 -6.80 4.40 -2.11
C LEU A 96 -5.88 4.15 -0.91
N VAL A 97 -4.60 4.46 -1.07
CA VAL A 97 -3.58 4.24 -0.03
C VAL A 97 -3.62 5.38 0.97
N GLN A 98 -3.41 5.05 2.25
CA GLN A 98 -3.33 5.96 3.37
C GLN A 98 -2.04 5.73 4.14
N GLU A 99 -1.60 6.74 4.89
CA GLU A 99 -0.49 6.57 5.84
C GLU A 99 -0.87 5.53 6.90
N GLY A 100 0.07 4.64 7.25
CA GLY A 100 -0.17 3.52 8.15
C GLY A 100 -0.69 2.24 7.49
N ASP A 101 -1.04 2.26 6.20
CA ASP A 101 -1.36 1.03 5.48
C ASP A 101 -0.13 0.11 5.40
N ALA A 102 -0.33 -1.20 5.59
CA ALA A 102 0.69 -2.21 5.39
C ALA A 102 0.81 -2.55 3.89
N LEU A 103 2.03 -2.64 3.39
CA LEU A 103 2.32 -2.90 1.98
C LEU A 103 3.20 -4.13 1.81
N THR A 104 2.86 -4.90 0.78
CA THR A 104 3.69 -5.99 0.25
C THR A 104 4.04 -5.69 -1.19
N LEU A 105 5.33 -5.79 -1.52
CA LEU A 105 5.84 -5.63 -2.88
C LEU A 105 6.35 -6.97 -3.40
N THR A 106 5.63 -7.51 -4.39
CA THR A 106 6.02 -8.75 -5.06
C THR A 106 6.75 -8.41 -6.36
N PRO A 107 8.01 -8.84 -6.55
CA PRO A 107 8.77 -8.53 -7.76
C PRO A 107 8.15 -9.19 -8.99
N MET A 108 8.12 -8.44 -10.09
CA MET A 108 7.76 -9.01 -11.38
C MET A 108 8.88 -9.94 -11.88
N ALA A 109 8.52 -11.04 -12.53
CA ALA A 109 9.50 -12.03 -13.02
C ALA A 109 10.60 -11.41 -13.93
N ASP A 110 10.27 -10.34 -14.66
CA ASP A 110 11.18 -9.66 -15.58
C ASP A 110 11.99 -8.51 -14.94
N SER A 111 11.76 -8.16 -13.66
CA SER A 111 12.44 -7.04 -12.99
C SER A 111 13.75 -7.42 -12.27
N GLY A 112 14.25 -8.64 -12.50
CA GLY A 112 15.56 -9.09 -11.99
C GLY A 112 15.51 -10.03 -10.78
N GLY A 113 14.34 -10.62 -10.47
CA GLY A 113 14.24 -11.73 -9.52
C GLY A 113 14.57 -11.35 -8.07
N GLY A 114 14.16 -10.15 -7.63
CA GLY A 114 14.24 -9.76 -6.22
C GLY A 114 13.43 -10.68 -5.30
N ALA A 115 13.59 -10.50 -3.99
CA ALA A 115 12.70 -11.13 -3.00
C ALA A 115 11.43 -10.29 -2.83
N THR A 116 10.32 -10.93 -2.45
CA THR A 116 9.13 -10.22 -1.97
C THR A 116 9.51 -9.38 -0.75
N LEU A 117 9.18 -8.10 -0.80
CA LEU A 117 9.35 -7.18 0.33
C LEU A 117 8.04 -7.13 1.10
N THR A 118 8.13 -7.37 2.40
CA THR A 118 7.01 -7.38 3.35
C THR A 118 7.34 -6.44 4.51
N ASN A 119 6.38 -6.22 5.40
CA ASN A 119 6.50 -5.29 6.53
C ASN A 119 6.89 -3.87 6.08
N LEU A 120 6.35 -3.44 4.93
CA LEU A 120 6.47 -2.06 4.51
C LEU A 120 5.24 -1.30 4.99
N GLU A 121 5.42 -0.06 5.38
CA GLU A 121 4.35 0.84 5.79
C GLU A 121 4.38 2.11 4.93
N ALA A 122 3.20 2.63 4.56
CA ALA A 122 3.10 3.89 3.85
C ALA A 122 3.26 5.03 4.84
N THR A 123 4.28 5.87 4.65
CA THR A 123 4.59 6.98 5.56
C THR A 123 4.37 8.36 4.93
N GLY A 124 4.20 8.41 3.61
CA GLY A 124 3.88 9.65 2.90
C GLY A 124 3.28 9.37 1.53
N ILE A 125 2.29 10.18 1.13
CA ILE A 125 1.59 10.04 -0.16
C ILE A 125 1.69 11.35 -0.93
N ASP A 126 2.45 11.31 -2.03
CA ASP A 126 2.76 12.46 -2.86
C ASP A 126 2.07 12.35 -4.24
N PRO A 127 0.89 12.97 -4.41
CA PRO A 127 0.24 13.05 -5.71
C PRO A 127 0.97 14.04 -6.63
N GLU A 128 1.39 13.57 -7.81
CA GLU A 128 1.93 14.41 -8.87
C GLU A 128 0.80 14.91 -9.77
N TYR A 129 0.48 16.20 -9.63
CA TYR A 129 -0.56 16.85 -10.42
C TYR A 129 -0.06 17.24 -11.82
N GLY A 130 -0.77 16.76 -12.85
CA GLY A 130 -0.52 17.15 -14.24
C GLY A 130 -1.11 18.52 -14.63
N ARG A 131 -0.93 18.90 -15.89
CA ARG A 131 -1.36 20.21 -16.47
C ARG A 131 -2.86 20.56 -16.39
N ARG A 132 -3.70 19.69 -15.81
CA ARG A 132 -5.16 19.88 -15.66
C ARG A 132 -5.66 19.59 -14.24
N ALA A 133 -4.80 19.72 -13.23
CA ALA A 133 -5.13 19.42 -11.82
C ALA A 133 -5.67 18.00 -11.59
N ARG A 134 -5.37 17.05 -12.49
CA ARG A 134 -5.61 15.62 -12.27
C ARG A 134 -4.31 14.99 -11.80
N VAL A 135 -4.40 14.11 -10.81
CA VAL A 135 -3.27 13.29 -10.38
C VAL A 135 -2.92 12.35 -11.51
N GLY A 136 -1.73 12.55 -12.09
CA GLY A 136 -1.23 11.72 -13.19
C GLY A 136 -0.44 10.52 -12.69
N ARG A 137 0.24 10.70 -11.55
CA ARG A 137 1.11 9.74 -10.88
C ARG A 137 1.03 9.99 -9.39
N THR A 138 1.27 8.96 -8.59
CA THR A 138 1.44 9.08 -7.14
C THR A 138 2.76 8.44 -6.76
N ALA A 139 3.54 9.11 -5.92
CA ALA A 139 4.65 8.52 -5.20
C ALA A 139 4.20 8.22 -3.77
N ILE A 140 4.63 7.08 -3.22
CA ILE A 140 4.36 6.71 -1.84
C ILE A 140 5.71 6.41 -1.19
N GLU A 141 6.02 7.12 -0.12
CA GLU A 141 7.18 6.87 0.72
C GLU A 141 6.91 5.68 1.63
N LEU A 142 7.94 4.85 1.82
CA LEU A 142 7.84 3.59 2.53
C LEU A 142 8.82 3.57 3.71
N GLU A 143 8.40 2.96 4.80
CA GLU A 143 9.28 2.61 5.93
C GLU A 143 9.20 1.10 6.19
N GLN A 144 10.29 0.52 6.70
CA GLN A 144 10.33 -0.89 7.08
C GLN A 144 10.00 -0.98 8.57
N ASN A 145 8.90 -1.67 8.90
CA ASN A 145 8.41 -1.86 10.28
C ASN A 145 8.92 -3.18 10.87
#